data_AF-F0YHP5-F1
#
_entry.id   AF-F0YHP5-F1
#
_cell.length_a   1.000
_cell.length_b   1.000
_cell.length_c   1.000
_cell.angle_alpha   90.00
_cell.angle_beta   90.00
_cell.angle_gamma   90.00
#
_symmetry.space_group_name_H-M   'P 1'
#
loop_
_entity.id
_entity.type
_entity.pdbx_description
1 polymer ?
#
loop_
_entity_poly.entity_id
_entity_poly.type
_entity_poly.pdbx_seq_one_letter_code
_entity_poly.pdbx_strand_id
1 'polypeptide(L)'
;MRSSASATHCLTITRDGGVEAKPLTPSGNRFGQCGDGRSEKKASLDARRVANIADCVAVAAGGGKDAGHSVAATADGAVYAWGCDRWQQLGLGSAEAGAVGYTWEGGRLWRTSPQRVGALGDVVDVAAGADHSVALSRDGRVFAWGRGNDGQLGNKAFVGPPRKVAALSKDATRRPVAVAAAAACSCAWLEDALGSGTAACVGSCSKVAASLREALATKVDARKTCRFGEFAETLT
;
A
#
# COMPACT_ATOMS: atom_id res chain seq x y z
N MET A 1 -6.12 -9.04 -13.69
CA MET A 1 -4.79 -8.66 -13.15
C MET A 1 -5.00 -7.56 -12.11
N ARG A 2 -4.29 -7.63 -10.97
CA ARG A 2 -4.34 -6.59 -9.94
C ARG A 2 -3.23 -5.59 -10.23
N SER A 3 -3.57 -4.33 -10.48
CA SER A 3 -2.62 -3.26 -10.75
C SER A 3 -2.87 -2.06 -9.83
N SER A 4 -1.83 -1.25 -9.64
CA SER A 4 -1.89 -0.01 -8.87
C SER A 4 -0.99 1.03 -9.52
N ALA A 5 -1.41 2.28 -9.54
CA ALA A 5 -0.64 3.38 -10.14
C ALA A 5 -0.62 4.59 -9.22
N SER A 6 0.51 5.30 -9.25
CA SER A 6 0.69 6.64 -8.68
C SER A 6 1.01 7.63 -9.80
N ALA A 7 1.35 8.86 -9.45
CA ALA A 7 1.83 9.86 -10.42
C ALA A 7 3.19 9.49 -11.05
N THR A 8 3.95 8.55 -10.49
CA THR A 8 5.36 8.29 -10.89
C THR A 8 5.58 6.91 -11.50
N HIS A 9 4.81 5.91 -11.08
CA HIS A 9 4.99 4.53 -11.50
C HIS A 9 3.69 3.75 -11.34
N CYS A 10 3.56 2.64 -12.07
CA CYS A 10 2.55 1.62 -11.81
C CYS A 10 3.18 0.26 -11.52
N LEU A 11 2.43 -0.58 -10.83
CA LEU A 11 2.74 -1.95 -10.47
C LEU A 11 1.63 -2.85 -10.99
N THR A 12 2.00 -4.01 -11.51
CA THR A 12 1.06 -5.04 -11.95
C THR A 12 1.52 -6.39 -11.43
N ILE A 13 0.62 -7.13 -10.78
CA ILE A 13 0.87 -8.53 -10.41
C ILE A 13 0.77 -9.38 -11.68
N THR A 14 1.84 -10.12 -11.99
CA THR A 14 1.94 -11.02 -13.14
C THR A 14 1.29 -12.38 -12.83
N ARG A 15 1.04 -13.19 -13.87
CA ARG A 15 0.36 -14.50 -13.72
C ARG A 15 1.15 -15.51 -12.88
N ASP A 16 2.48 -15.38 -12.87
CA ASP A 16 3.40 -16.21 -12.09
C ASP A 16 3.58 -15.73 -10.64
N GLY A 17 2.71 -14.82 -10.15
CA GLY A 17 2.79 -14.26 -8.80
C GLY A 17 3.86 -13.19 -8.60
N GLY A 18 4.65 -12.87 -9.63
CA GLY A 18 5.60 -11.76 -9.61
C GLY A 18 4.96 -10.38 -9.68
N VAL A 19 5.81 -9.35 -9.73
CA VAL A 19 5.39 -7.96 -9.92
C VAL A 19 6.23 -7.32 -11.04
N GLU A 20 5.55 -6.66 -11.96
CA GLU A 20 6.17 -5.74 -12.91
C GLU A 20 5.91 -4.30 -12.48
N ALA A 21 6.94 -3.47 -12.55
CA ALA A 21 6.88 -2.04 -12.31
C ALA A 21 7.18 -1.29 -13.61
N LYS A 22 6.42 -0.23 -13.89
CA LYS A 22 6.67 0.66 -15.03
C LYS A 22 6.73 2.11 -14.55
N PRO A 23 7.84 2.82 -14.76
CA PRO A 23 7.89 4.27 -14.58
C PRO A 23 6.90 4.96 -15.52
N LEU A 24 6.20 5.96 -15.01
CA LEU A 24 5.27 6.79 -15.78
C LEU A 24 5.86 8.16 -16.10
N THR A 25 6.97 8.52 -15.45
CA THR A 25 7.69 9.76 -15.66
C THR A 25 9.20 9.49 -15.67
N PRO A 26 10.03 10.41 -16.19
CA PRO A 26 11.48 10.30 -16.05
C PRO A 26 11.97 10.23 -14.61
N SER A 27 11.24 10.82 -13.64
CA SER A 27 11.53 10.69 -12.20
C SER A 27 10.93 9.42 -11.57
N GLY A 28 10.29 8.58 -12.38
CA GLY A 28 9.51 7.42 -11.98
C GLY A 28 10.30 6.28 -11.35
N ASN A 29 11.63 6.37 -11.33
CA ASN A 29 12.50 5.48 -10.55
C ASN A 29 13.60 6.22 -9.75
N ARG A 30 13.40 7.52 -9.44
CA ARG A 30 14.40 8.35 -8.75
C ARG A 30 14.84 7.78 -7.39
N PHE A 31 13.93 7.11 -6.69
CA PHE A 31 14.19 6.53 -5.37
C PHE A 31 14.11 5.00 -5.39
N GLY A 32 14.12 4.38 -6.57
CA GLY A 32 14.04 2.93 -6.69
C GLY A 32 12.64 2.36 -6.49
N GLN A 33 11.58 3.16 -6.69
CA GLN A 33 10.19 2.69 -6.59
C GLN A 33 9.83 1.60 -7.62
N CYS A 34 10.68 1.31 -8.61
CA CYS A 34 10.50 0.13 -9.47
C CYS A 34 11.04 -1.17 -8.87
N GLY A 35 11.81 -1.12 -7.77
CA GLY A 35 12.17 -2.31 -7.00
C GLY A 35 13.12 -3.30 -7.71
N ASP A 36 13.77 -2.88 -8.80
CA ASP A 36 14.69 -3.71 -9.61
C ASP A 36 16.15 -3.61 -9.17
N GLY A 37 16.40 -3.04 -7.99
CA GLY A 37 17.73 -2.76 -7.45
C GLY A 37 18.34 -1.44 -7.90
N ARG A 38 17.70 -0.69 -8.82
CA ARG A 38 18.25 0.54 -9.39
C ARG A 38 17.57 1.78 -8.84
N SER A 39 18.28 2.90 -8.87
CA SER A 39 17.71 4.24 -8.69
C SER A 39 18.20 5.14 -9.82
N GLU A 40 17.29 5.81 -10.51
CA GLU A 40 17.58 6.53 -11.75
C GLU A 40 17.00 7.94 -11.70
N LYS A 41 17.83 8.97 -11.87
CA LYS A 41 17.36 10.36 -11.96
C LYS A 41 16.47 10.59 -13.20
N LYS A 42 16.73 9.81 -14.26
CA LYS A 42 16.00 9.78 -15.54
C LYS A 42 15.80 8.32 -15.96
N ALA A 43 14.64 7.76 -15.66
CA ALA A 43 14.30 6.37 -15.94
C ALA A 43 13.88 6.17 -17.42
N SER A 44 14.19 5.00 -17.98
CA SER A 44 13.42 4.48 -19.12
C SER A 44 11.98 4.23 -18.69
N LEU A 45 11.01 4.35 -19.60
CA LEU A 45 9.59 4.08 -19.34
C LEU A 45 9.20 2.62 -19.61
N ASP A 46 10.18 1.74 -19.79
CA ASP A 46 9.94 0.31 -19.99
C ASP A 46 9.47 -0.35 -18.69
N ALA A 47 8.59 -1.35 -18.84
CA ALA A 47 8.21 -2.21 -17.74
C ALA A 47 9.39 -3.12 -17.34
N ARG A 48 9.50 -3.39 -16.05
CA ARG A 48 10.62 -4.14 -15.47
C ARG A 48 10.15 -5.00 -14.31
N ARG A 49 10.80 -6.15 -14.15
CA ARG A 49 10.52 -7.08 -13.06
C ARG A 49 11.03 -6.52 -11.73
N VAL A 50 10.18 -6.52 -10.71
CA VAL A 50 10.57 -6.25 -9.32
C VAL A 50 11.42 -7.42 -8.81
N ALA A 51 12.55 -7.12 -8.17
CA ALA A 51 13.47 -8.14 -7.70
C ALA A 51 12.99 -8.83 -6.41
N ASN A 52 13.29 -10.13 -6.27
CA ASN A 52 13.20 -10.88 -5.01
C ASN A 52 11.82 -10.84 -4.32
N ILE A 53 10.73 -10.81 -5.10
CA ILE A 53 9.37 -10.92 -4.60
C ILE A 53 8.52 -11.78 -5.53
N ALA A 54 7.70 -12.65 -4.95
CA ALA A 54 6.82 -13.58 -5.63
C ALA A 54 5.55 -13.79 -4.80
N ASP A 55 4.59 -14.54 -5.34
CA ASP A 55 3.32 -14.88 -4.71
C ASP A 55 2.54 -13.65 -4.21
N CYS A 56 2.66 -12.53 -4.91
CA CYS A 56 1.99 -11.28 -4.57
C CYS A 56 0.49 -11.37 -4.80
N VAL A 57 -0.29 -10.99 -3.79
CA VAL A 57 -1.76 -10.92 -3.87
C VAL A 57 -2.27 -9.49 -3.88
N ALA A 58 -1.50 -8.53 -3.41
CA ALA A 58 -1.85 -7.11 -3.49
C ALA A 58 -0.61 -6.25 -3.68
N VAL A 59 -0.74 -5.19 -4.47
CA VAL A 59 0.31 -4.17 -4.70
C VAL A 59 -0.31 -2.78 -4.60
N ALA A 60 0.50 -1.83 -4.14
CA ALA A 60 0.13 -0.43 -4.04
C ALA A 60 1.30 0.46 -4.45
N ALA A 61 1.07 1.33 -5.43
CA ALA A 61 1.99 2.38 -5.83
C ALA A 61 1.57 3.69 -5.15
N GLY A 62 2.43 4.21 -4.27
CA GLY A 62 2.24 5.49 -3.60
C GLY A 62 3.22 6.54 -4.10
N GLY A 63 2.89 7.82 -3.93
CA GLY A 63 3.80 8.90 -4.30
C GLY A 63 3.15 10.14 -4.86
N GLY A 64 3.89 11.25 -4.75
CA GLY A 64 3.60 12.51 -5.42
C GLY A 64 4.40 12.66 -6.73
N LYS A 65 4.50 13.89 -7.23
CA LYS A 65 5.10 14.20 -8.54
C LYS A 65 6.54 13.70 -8.74
N ASP A 66 7.35 13.71 -7.68
CA ASP A 66 8.80 13.51 -7.79
C ASP A 66 9.36 12.39 -6.91
N ALA A 67 8.53 11.79 -6.07
CA ALA A 67 8.92 10.71 -5.18
C ALA A 67 7.78 9.72 -5.03
N GLY A 68 8.13 8.43 -5.08
CA GLY A 68 7.20 7.34 -4.92
C GLY A 68 7.78 6.24 -4.03
N HIS A 69 6.87 5.44 -3.51
CA HIS A 69 7.15 4.20 -2.81
C HIS A 69 6.15 3.14 -3.27
N SER A 70 6.46 1.91 -2.95
CA SER A 70 5.67 0.77 -3.35
C SER A 70 5.52 -0.17 -2.17
N VAL A 71 4.37 -0.81 -2.10
CA VAL A 71 4.07 -1.80 -1.07
C VAL A 71 3.43 -3.00 -1.74
N ALA A 72 3.78 -4.21 -1.30
CA ALA A 72 3.18 -5.45 -1.74
C ALA A 72 2.85 -6.35 -0.55
N ALA A 73 1.79 -7.14 -0.68
CA ALA A 73 1.47 -8.23 0.22
C ALA A 73 1.48 -9.55 -0.55
N THR A 74 2.06 -10.58 0.06
CA THR A 74 2.20 -11.94 -0.48
C THR A 74 1.11 -12.86 0.07
N ALA A 75 0.92 -14.01 -0.58
CA ALA A 75 -0.15 -14.97 -0.25
C ALA A 75 -0.03 -15.53 1.18
N ASP A 76 1.20 -15.67 1.69
CA ASP A 76 1.53 -16.05 3.07
C ASP A 76 1.32 -14.92 4.09
N GLY A 77 0.89 -13.74 3.64
CA GLY A 77 0.59 -12.59 4.49
C GLY A 77 1.78 -11.71 4.85
N ALA A 78 2.97 -11.95 4.28
CA ALA A 78 4.09 -11.03 4.45
C ALA A 78 3.88 -9.73 3.67
N VAL A 79 4.52 -8.65 4.16
CA VAL A 79 4.48 -7.33 3.52
C VAL A 79 5.90 -6.91 3.14
N TYR A 80 6.03 -6.36 1.94
CA TYR A 80 7.27 -5.78 1.44
C TYR A 80 7.05 -4.34 1.03
N ALA A 81 8.04 -3.49 1.26
CA ALA A 81 8.02 -2.10 0.83
C ALA A 81 9.37 -1.69 0.22
N TRP A 82 9.33 -0.78 -0.76
CA TRP A 82 10.51 -0.20 -1.41
C TRP A 82 10.22 1.20 -1.98
N GLY A 83 11.26 1.89 -2.44
CA GLY A 83 11.20 3.27 -2.91
C GLY A 83 11.60 4.28 -1.84
N CYS A 84 11.04 5.49 -1.93
CA CYS A 84 11.31 6.61 -1.01
C CYS A 84 10.88 6.30 0.43
N ASP A 85 11.73 6.64 1.40
CA ASP A 85 11.51 6.43 2.84
C ASP A 85 11.71 7.72 3.68
N ARG A 86 11.61 8.90 3.05
CA ARG A 86 11.81 10.20 3.71
C ARG A 86 10.85 10.49 4.88
N TRP A 87 9.73 9.78 4.93
CA TRP A 87 8.70 9.88 5.94
C TRP A 87 8.49 8.57 6.67
N GLN A 88 9.45 7.63 6.58
CA GLN A 88 9.34 6.28 7.12
C GLN A 88 8.17 5.47 6.51
N GLN A 89 7.74 5.83 5.29
CA GLN A 89 6.63 5.17 4.61
C GLN A 89 6.94 3.73 4.16
N LEU A 90 8.18 3.24 4.30
CA LEU A 90 8.49 1.84 4.10
C LEU A 90 8.19 0.97 5.32
N GLY A 91 8.02 1.55 6.51
CA GLY A 91 7.62 0.79 7.69
C GLY A 91 8.71 -0.07 8.31
N LEU A 92 9.97 0.10 7.87
CA LEU A 92 11.08 -0.80 8.21
C LEU A 92 11.61 -0.62 9.63
N GLY A 93 11.24 0.48 10.30
CA GLY A 93 11.56 0.76 11.70
C GLY A 93 13.05 0.66 12.01
N SER A 94 13.80 1.77 11.93
CA SER A 94 15.05 1.84 12.69
C SER A 94 14.71 2.10 14.17
N ALA A 95 15.39 1.43 15.10
CA ALA A 95 15.40 1.82 16.52
C ALA A 95 15.87 3.28 16.72
N GLU A 96 16.47 3.88 15.68
CA GLU A 96 16.95 5.25 15.60
C GLU A 96 15.87 6.26 15.15
N ALA A 97 14.70 5.79 14.66
CA ALA A 97 13.64 6.65 14.12
C ALA A 97 12.93 7.51 15.19
N GLY A 98 13.26 7.31 16.47
CA GLY A 98 12.89 8.20 17.56
C GLY A 98 13.85 9.38 17.80
N ALA A 99 15.02 9.43 17.15
CA ALA A 99 16.09 10.36 17.52
C ALA A 99 16.82 11.06 16.36
N VAL A 100 16.79 10.54 15.13
CA VAL A 100 17.32 11.30 13.99
C VAL A 100 16.24 12.22 13.45
N GLY A 101 16.31 13.50 13.86
CA GLY A 101 15.73 14.60 13.09
C GLY A 101 16.15 14.47 11.62
N TYR A 102 15.36 15.07 10.72
CA TYR A 102 15.45 15.11 9.24
C TYR A 102 16.83 15.51 8.67
N THR A 103 17.89 14.85 9.10
CA THR A 103 19.26 15.09 8.72
C THR A 103 19.51 14.18 7.54
N TRP A 104 19.56 14.85 6.41
CA TRP A 104 19.92 14.39 5.08
C TRP A 104 21.37 13.89 5.00
N GLU A 105 22.07 13.79 6.14
CA GLU A 105 23.43 13.28 6.27
C GLU A 105 23.41 11.87 6.89
N GLY A 106 23.63 10.85 6.05
CA GLY A 106 24.20 9.57 6.48
C GLY A 106 23.37 8.30 6.22
N GLY A 107 22.04 8.36 6.19
CA GLY A 107 21.19 7.17 5.99
C GLY A 107 20.67 7.05 4.54
N ARG A 108 20.57 5.82 3.99
CA ARG A 108 19.80 5.61 2.74
C ARG A 108 18.33 5.88 3.02
N LEU A 109 17.81 7.03 2.58
CA LEU A 109 16.40 7.45 2.68
C LEU A 109 15.48 6.79 1.63
N TRP A 110 15.92 5.66 1.07
CA TRP A 110 15.15 4.86 0.12
C TRP A 110 15.69 3.42 0.03
N ARG A 111 14.89 2.51 -0.51
CA ARG A 111 15.27 1.11 -0.80
C ARG A 111 14.97 0.81 -2.26
N THR A 112 15.96 0.33 -3.00
CA THR A 112 15.81 0.05 -4.43
C THR A 112 15.34 -1.37 -4.73
N SER A 113 15.20 -2.20 -3.69
CA SER A 113 14.64 -3.55 -3.77
C SER A 113 13.63 -3.74 -2.64
N PRO A 114 12.62 -4.61 -2.81
CA PRO A 114 11.68 -4.97 -1.76
C PRO A 114 12.38 -5.32 -0.45
N GLN A 115 11.91 -4.74 0.65
CA GLN A 115 12.35 -5.06 2.00
C GLN A 115 11.15 -5.50 2.83
N ARG A 116 11.31 -6.57 3.61
CA ARG A 116 10.23 -7.11 4.43
C ARG A 116 9.91 -6.15 5.58
N VAL A 117 8.63 -5.81 5.73
CA VAL A 117 8.11 -5.02 6.85
C VAL A 117 7.86 -5.96 8.03
N GLY A 118 8.89 -6.14 8.87
CA GLY A 118 8.90 -7.18 9.92
C GLY A 118 7.80 -7.09 10.97
N ALA A 119 7.25 -5.89 11.19
CA ALA A 119 6.20 -5.64 12.17
C ALA A 119 4.79 -6.09 11.74
N LEU A 120 4.62 -6.58 10.50
CA LEU A 120 3.34 -7.02 9.96
C LEU A 120 3.35 -8.51 9.59
N GLY A 121 2.18 -9.12 9.67
CA GLY A 121 1.88 -10.48 9.23
C GLY A 121 0.39 -10.62 8.90
N ASP A 122 0.03 -11.72 8.23
CA ASP A 122 -1.34 -12.03 7.82
C ASP A 122 -2.03 -10.93 7.01
N VAL A 123 -1.29 -10.15 6.22
CA VAL A 123 -1.86 -9.05 5.42
C VAL A 123 -2.51 -9.57 4.14
N VAL A 124 -3.71 -9.05 3.83
CA VAL A 124 -4.55 -9.49 2.70
C VAL A 124 -4.90 -8.37 1.72
N ASP A 125 -4.63 -7.12 2.06
CA ASP A 125 -4.77 -5.97 1.16
C ASP A 125 -3.83 -4.84 1.58
N VAL A 126 -3.38 -4.06 0.61
CA VAL A 126 -2.52 -2.90 0.83
C VAL A 126 -3.00 -1.70 0.02
N ALA A 127 -2.69 -0.51 0.50
CA ALA A 127 -2.87 0.74 -0.20
C ALA A 127 -1.76 1.72 0.15
N ALA A 128 -1.51 2.70 -0.72
CA ALA A 128 -0.45 3.69 -0.54
C ALA A 128 -0.95 5.08 -0.95
N GLY A 129 -0.73 6.06 -0.08
CA GLY A 129 -0.97 7.47 -0.39
C GLY A 129 0.27 8.17 -0.91
N ALA A 130 0.36 9.49 -0.72
CA ALA A 130 1.53 10.25 -1.17
C ALA A 130 2.80 9.87 -0.39
N ASP A 131 2.70 9.85 0.94
CA ASP A 131 3.81 9.69 1.88
C ASP A 131 3.48 8.72 3.02
N HIS A 132 2.47 7.86 2.84
CA HIS A 132 2.03 6.90 3.85
C HIS A 132 1.54 5.62 3.19
N SER A 133 1.49 4.54 3.96
CA SER A 133 0.99 3.25 3.52
C SER A 133 -0.06 2.72 4.50
N VAL A 134 -0.89 1.81 3.99
CA VAL A 134 -2.01 1.19 4.71
C VAL A 134 -2.01 -0.30 4.41
N ALA A 135 -2.25 -1.13 5.43
CA ALA A 135 -2.37 -2.58 5.31
C ALA A 135 -3.63 -3.08 6.05
N LEU A 136 -4.33 -4.04 5.45
CA LEU A 136 -5.42 -4.77 6.08
C LEU A 136 -4.97 -6.20 6.39
N SER A 137 -5.00 -6.57 7.66
CA SER A 137 -4.77 -7.95 8.10
C SER A 137 -6.02 -8.82 7.96
N ARG A 138 -5.81 -10.14 7.86
CA ARG A 138 -6.85 -11.16 7.75
C ARG A 138 -7.80 -11.16 8.94
N ASP A 139 -7.31 -10.78 10.12
CA ASP A 139 -8.13 -10.70 11.33
C ASP A 139 -9.02 -9.44 11.39
N GLY A 140 -8.89 -8.51 10.45
CA GLY A 140 -9.67 -7.27 10.38
C GLY A 140 -9.03 -6.07 11.08
N ARG A 141 -7.75 -6.11 11.48
CA ARG A 141 -7.01 -4.91 11.89
C ARG A 141 -6.47 -4.17 10.67
N VAL A 142 -6.66 -2.85 10.64
CA VAL A 142 -6.05 -1.96 9.66
C VAL A 142 -4.86 -1.24 10.29
N PHE A 143 -3.72 -1.25 9.61
CA PHE A 143 -2.49 -0.58 10.02
C PHE A 143 -2.16 0.54 9.05
N ALA A 144 -1.56 1.61 9.55
CA ALA A 144 -1.00 2.68 8.73
C ALA A 144 0.34 3.17 9.32
N TRP A 145 1.24 3.65 8.45
CA TRP A 145 2.53 4.22 8.82
C TRP A 145 3.02 5.24 7.79
N GLY A 146 4.06 5.98 8.15
CA GLY A 146 4.63 7.05 7.34
C GLY A 146 4.26 8.45 7.87
N ARG A 147 3.97 9.37 6.95
CA ARG A 147 3.54 10.73 7.28
C ARG A 147 2.11 10.74 7.85
N GLY A 148 1.91 11.42 8.98
CA GLY A 148 0.60 11.49 9.66
C GLY A 148 0.07 12.88 10.00
N ASN A 149 0.73 13.96 9.59
CA ASN A 149 0.37 15.33 10.00
C ASN A 149 -1.08 15.76 9.69
N ASP A 150 -1.68 15.15 8.68
CA ASP A 150 -3.02 15.48 8.21
C ASP A 150 -4.08 14.54 8.79
N GLY A 151 -3.70 13.60 9.68
CA GLY A 151 -4.60 12.63 10.31
C GLY A 151 -4.75 11.30 9.56
N GLN A 152 -3.99 11.08 8.47
CA GLN A 152 -4.08 9.87 7.64
C GLN A 152 -3.74 8.57 8.39
N LEU A 153 -3.05 8.65 9.54
CA LEU A 153 -2.76 7.49 10.38
C LEU A 153 -3.82 7.29 11.50
N GLY A 154 -4.92 8.05 11.47
CA GLY A 154 -5.91 8.11 12.55
C GLY A 154 -5.51 9.01 13.73
N ASN A 155 -4.34 9.66 13.64
CA ASN A 155 -3.84 10.67 14.57
C ASN A 155 -2.89 11.62 13.82
N LYS A 156 -2.42 12.67 14.50
CA LYS A 156 -1.49 13.68 13.93
C LYS A 156 -0.01 13.38 14.21
N ALA A 157 0.39 12.12 14.28
CA ALA A 157 1.77 11.73 14.61
C ALA A 157 2.50 11.12 13.40
N PHE A 158 3.82 11.32 13.32
CA PHE A 158 4.70 10.55 12.44
C PHE A 158 5.01 9.21 13.07
N VAL A 159 5.00 8.15 12.27
CA VAL A 159 5.26 6.82 12.80
C VAL A 159 6.05 5.98 11.82
N GLY A 160 7.23 5.53 12.27
CA GLY A 160 8.05 4.57 11.53
C GLY A 160 7.43 3.18 11.46
N PRO A 161 7.14 2.52 12.58
CA PRO A 161 6.48 1.22 12.54
C PRO A 161 4.97 1.32 12.21
N PRO A 162 4.40 0.33 11.49
CA PRO A 162 2.97 0.14 11.33
C PRO A 162 2.20 0.25 12.64
N ARG A 163 1.18 1.12 12.67
CA ARG A 163 0.27 1.27 13.82
C ARG A 163 -1.16 0.99 13.45
N LYS A 164 -1.89 0.35 14.37
CA LYS A 164 -3.31 0.07 14.21
C LYS A 164 -4.12 1.38 14.15
N VAL A 165 -4.93 1.52 13.10
CA VAL A 165 -5.92 2.59 12.95
C VAL A 165 -7.26 2.09 13.46
N ALA A 166 -7.61 2.46 14.69
CA ALA A 166 -8.82 1.95 15.35
C ALA A 166 -10.09 2.25 14.54
N ALA A 167 -10.22 3.47 14.01
CA ALA A 167 -11.39 3.92 13.25
C ALA A 167 -11.62 3.18 11.92
N LEU A 168 -10.61 2.47 11.40
CA LEU A 168 -10.71 1.68 10.17
C LEU A 168 -10.66 0.17 10.42
N SER A 169 -10.38 -0.24 11.65
CA SER A 169 -10.31 -1.66 12.04
C SER A 169 -11.70 -2.22 12.34
N LYS A 170 -11.81 -3.55 12.43
CA LYS A 170 -13.05 -4.20 12.88
C LYS A 170 -13.50 -3.67 14.24
N ASP A 171 -14.81 -3.54 14.39
CA ASP A 171 -15.50 -3.33 15.65
C ASP A 171 -16.52 -4.46 15.88
N ALA A 172 -17.44 -4.28 16.82
CA ALA A 172 -18.43 -5.30 17.17
C ALA A 172 -19.47 -5.55 16.07
N THR A 173 -19.69 -4.60 15.15
CA THR A 173 -20.78 -4.65 14.17
C THR A 173 -20.27 -4.70 12.74
N ARG A 174 -19.04 -4.26 12.47
CA ARG A 174 -18.51 -4.11 11.12
C ARG A 174 -17.06 -4.59 11.00
N ARG A 175 -16.73 -5.14 9.84
CA ARG A 175 -15.39 -5.65 9.52
C ARG A 175 -14.84 -4.99 8.24
N PRO A 176 -13.56 -4.55 8.21
CA PRO A 176 -12.94 -4.09 6.99
C PRO A 176 -12.65 -5.24 6.03
N VAL A 177 -13.02 -5.06 4.76
CA VAL A 177 -12.83 -6.05 3.69
C VAL A 177 -11.94 -5.56 2.55
N ALA A 178 -11.69 -4.26 2.47
CA ALA A 178 -10.76 -3.64 1.51
C ALA A 178 -10.21 -2.33 2.07
N VAL A 179 -9.00 -1.94 1.65
CA VAL A 179 -8.38 -0.64 1.96
C VAL A 179 -8.01 0.12 0.69
N ALA A 180 -8.08 1.44 0.78
CA ALA A 180 -7.66 2.36 -0.27
C ALA A 180 -7.04 3.61 0.36
N ALA A 181 -6.10 4.23 -0.34
CA ALA A 181 -5.43 5.44 0.12
C ALA A 181 -5.14 6.34 -1.08
N ALA A 182 -5.19 7.65 -0.86
CA ALA A 182 -4.82 8.65 -1.85
C ALA A 182 -4.37 9.92 -1.12
N ALA A 183 -3.40 10.65 -1.67
CA ALA A 183 -2.87 11.87 -1.07
C ALA A 183 -2.58 11.71 0.44
N ALA A 184 -3.35 12.40 1.28
CA ALA A 184 -3.29 12.34 2.74
C ALA A 184 -4.58 11.76 3.35
N CYS A 185 -5.18 10.78 2.68
CA CYS A 185 -6.40 10.10 3.09
C CYS A 185 -6.22 8.58 3.05
N SER A 186 -6.70 7.92 4.10
CA SER A 186 -6.79 6.46 4.19
C SER A 186 -8.24 6.05 4.43
N CYS A 187 -8.74 5.08 3.68
CA CYS A 187 -10.10 4.58 3.80
C CYS A 187 -10.14 3.05 3.86
N ALA A 188 -11.17 2.53 4.52
CA ALA A 188 -11.51 1.12 4.52
C ALA A 188 -12.99 0.94 4.18
N TRP A 189 -13.32 -0.10 3.41
CA TRP A 189 -14.69 -0.54 3.21
C TRP A 189 -15.08 -1.48 4.34
N LEU A 190 -16.03 -1.06 5.17
CA LEU A 190 -16.50 -1.78 6.34
C LEU A 190 -17.85 -2.43 5.99
N GLU A 191 -17.95 -3.76 6.08
CA GLU A 191 -19.21 -4.50 5.89
C GLU A 191 -19.76 -4.95 7.24
N ASP A 192 -21.09 -4.91 7.39
CA ASP A 192 -21.79 -5.54 8.49
C ASP A 192 -22.02 -7.05 8.24
N ALA A 193 -22.66 -7.74 9.20
CA ALA A 193 -22.96 -9.16 9.09
C ALA A 193 -23.94 -9.51 7.95
N LEU A 194 -24.69 -8.53 7.44
CA LEU A 194 -25.64 -8.70 6.34
C LEU A 194 -25.00 -8.42 4.97
N GLY A 195 -23.71 -8.04 4.95
CA GLY A 195 -22.97 -7.70 3.74
C GLY A 195 -23.22 -6.27 3.24
N SER A 196 -23.91 -5.43 4.01
CA SER A 196 -24.08 -4.00 3.71
C SER A 196 -22.81 -3.25 4.09
N GLY A 197 -22.30 -2.44 3.16
CA GLY A 197 -20.99 -1.82 3.27
C GLY A 197 -21.01 -0.30 3.14
N THR A 198 -20.14 0.37 3.89
CA THR A 198 -19.81 1.78 3.61
C THR A 198 -18.35 2.07 3.94
N ALA A 199 -17.78 3.05 3.25
CA ALA A 199 -16.40 3.46 3.47
C ALA A 199 -16.28 4.37 4.70
N ALA A 200 -15.35 4.02 5.59
CA ALA A 200 -14.82 4.92 6.61
C ALA A 200 -13.47 5.48 6.16
N CYS A 201 -13.18 6.73 6.50
CA CYS A 201 -11.94 7.39 6.08
C CYS A 201 -11.35 8.25 7.22
N VAL A 202 -10.03 8.35 7.25
CA VAL A 202 -9.27 9.24 8.16
C VAL A 202 -8.27 10.08 7.35
N GLY A 203 -7.97 11.27 7.86
CA GLY A 203 -7.08 12.24 7.21
C GLY A 203 -7.80 13.29 6.37
N SER A 204 -7.07 13.96 5.48
CA SER A 204 -7.60 15.00 4.60
C SER A 204 -8.22 14.38 3.35
N CYS A 205 -9.47 13.96 3.49
CA CYS A 205 -10.17 13.16 2.49
C CYS A 205 -11.13 13.94 1.57
N SER A 206 -11.44 15.20 1.87
CA SER A 206 -12.52 15.96 1.22
C SER A 206 -12.44 15.99 -0.31
N LYS A 207 -11.23 16.01 -0.87
CA LYS A 207 -10.99 16.04 -2.32
C LYS A 207 -10.96 14.66 -3.00
N VAL A 208 -10.78 13.58 -2.24
CA VAL A 208 -10.51 12.23 -2.78
C VAL A 208 -11.50 11.16 -2.30
N ALA A 209 -12.38 11.49 -1.36
CA ALA A 209 -13.28 10.53 -0.72
C ALA A 209 -14.25 9.86 -1.71
N ALA A 210 -14.73 10.59 -2.73
CA ALA A 210 -15.63 10.03 -3.75
C ALA A 210 -14.90 8.94 -4.57
N SER A 211 -13.73 9.26 -5.13
CA SER A 211 -12.94 8.31 -5.91
C SER A 211 -12.45 7.12 -5.09
N LEU A 212 -12.10 7.34 -3.81
CA LEU A 212 -11.72 6.24 -2.91
C LEU A 212 -12.89 5.31 -2.59
N ARG A 213 -14.11 5.84 -2.44
CA ARG A 213 -15.32 5.03 -2.23
C ARG A 213 -15.61 4.15 -3.44
N GLU A 214 -15.52 4.72 -4.64
CA GLU A 214 -15.71 3.99 -5.88
C GLU A 214 -14.64 2.90 -6.06
N ALA A 215 -13.37 3.23 -5.84
CA ALA A 215 -12.28 2.26 -5.91
C ALA A 215 -12.46 1.11 -4.89
N LEU A 216 -12.95 1.41 -3.69
CA LEU A 216 -13.26 0.42 -2.67
C LEU A 216 -14.42 -0.49 -3.08
N ALA A 217 -15.51 0.08 -3.60
CA ALA A 217 -16.65 -0.71 -4.09
C ALA A 217 -16.20 -1.67 -5.20
N THR A 218 -15.46 -1.18 -6.20
CA THR A 218 -14.91 -2.01 -7.28
C THR A 218 -13.99 -3.11 -6.75
N LYS A 219 -13.13 -2.82 -5.76
CA LYS A 219 -12.29 -3.84 -5.11
C LYS A 219 -13.12 -4.93 -4.43
N VAL A 220 -14.22 -4.57 -3.78
CA VAL A 220 -15.11 -5.50 -3.09
C VAL A 220 -15.87 -6.37 -4.08
N ASP A 221 -16.42 -5.79 -5.13
CA ASP A 221 -17.17 -6.52 -6.16
C ASP A 221 -16.27 -7.52 -6.89
N ALA A 222 -15.05 -7.13 -7.24
CA ALA A 222 -14.08 -8.02 -7.87
C ALA A 222 -13.69 -9.22 -6.98
N ARG A 223 -13.73 -9.07 -5.65
CA ARG A 223 -13.48 -10.18 -4.71
C ARG A 223 -14.68 -11.12 -4.62
N LYS A 224 -15.90 -10.59 -4.69
CA LYS A 224 -17.13 -11.38 -4.68
C LYS A 224 -17.24 -12.23 -5.94
N THR A 225 -17.01 -11.67 -7.12
CA THR A 225 -17.08 -12.41 -8.39
C THR A 225 -16.02 -13.50 -8.52
N CYS A 226 -14.79 -13.25 -8.06
CA CYS A 226 -13.72 -14.25 -8.05
C CYS A 226 -14.07 -15.48 -7.20
N ARG A 227 -14.80 -15.28 -6.09
CA ARG A 227 -15.26 -16.36 -5.21
C ARG A 227 -16.35 -17.25 -5.83
N PHE A 228 -17.13 -16.72 -6.77
CA PHE A 228 -18.16 -17.50 -7.47
C PHE A 228 -17.60 -18.29 -8.68
N GLY A 229 -16.50 -17.82 -9.29
CA GLY A 229 -15.85 -18.51 -10.41
C GLY A 229 -15.16 -19.82 -10.02
N GLU A 230 -14.62 -19.93 -8.80
CA GLU A 230 -13.97 -21.16 -8.30
C GLU A 230 -14.94 -22.33 -8.03
N PHE A 231 -16.26 -22.08 -7.92
CA PHE A 231 -17.26 -23.14 -7.75
C PHE A 231 -17.77 -23.71 -9.09
N ALA A 232 -17.42 -23.11 -10.23
CA ALA A 232 -17.91 -23.55 -11.54
C ALA A 232 -17.04 -24.64 -12.21
N GLU A 233 -15.81 -24.89 -11.72
CA GLU A 233 -14.89 -25.87 -12.33
C GLU A 233 -14.92 -27.26 -11.67
N THR A 234 -15.85 -27.55 -10.74
CA THR A 234 -15.98 -28.89 -10.11
C THR A 234 -17.19 -29.71 -10.60
N LEU A 235 -17.83 -29.29 -11.70
CA LEU A 235 -18.95 -30.00 -12.32
C LEU A 235 -18.83 -30.03 -13.85
N THR A 236 -17.85 -30.75 -14.38
CA THR A 236 -17.94 -31.42 -15.70
C THR A 236 -17.04 -32.64 -15.74
#